data_AF-A0AAV2BS06-F1
#
_entry.id   AF-A0AAV2BS06-F1
#
_cell.length_a   1.000
_cell.length_b   1.000
_cell.length_c   1.000
_cell.angle_alpha   90.00
_cell.angle_beta   90.00
_cell.angle_gamma   90.00
#
_symmetry.space_group_name_H-M   'P 1'
#
loop_
_entity.id
_entity.type
_entity.pdbx_description
1 polymer ?
#
loop_
_entity_poly.entity_id
_entity_poly.type
_entity_poly.pdbx_seq_one_letter_code
_entity_poly.pdbx_strand_id
1 'polypeptide(L)'
;MSLIGLNRQRGTFKTKINKIKNFISAFQPSDDCVKDKIELNNKLTSIQDIVKGLEEIKIALWSLPDDVNLTDSLDVIVELEEEAQEMKDLP
;
A
#
# COMPACT_ATOMS: atom_id res chain seq x y z
N MET A 1 -10.72 -0.69 16.65
CA MET A 1 -10.76 0.46 15.71
C MET A 1 -12.13 0.43 15.03
N SER A 2 -12.76 1.55 14.66
CA SER A 2 -14.06 1.51 13.95
C SER A 2 -13.87 1.25 12.46
N LEU A 3 -14.90 0.76 11.76
CA LEU A 3 -14.89 0.60 10.30
C LEU A 3 -14.48 1.90 9.57
N ILE A 4 -14.98 3.05 10.02
CA ILE A 4 -14.63 4.37 9.47
C ILE A 4 -13.13 4.65 9.64
N GLY A 5 -12.56 4.35 10.81
CA GLY A 5 -11.13 4.53 11.07
C GLY A 5 -10.27 3.65 10.17
N LEU A 6 -10.66 2.37 10.03
CA LEU A 6 -9.98 1.41 9.15
C LEU A 6 -10.05 1.84 7.68
N ASN A 7 -11.22 2.29 7.22
CA ASN A 7 -11.39 2.80 5.85
C ASN A 7 -10.57 4.07 5.58
N ARG A 8 -10.42 4.96 6.57
CA ARG A 8 -9.56 6.14 6.46
C ARG A 8 -8.08 5.76 6.37
N GLN A 9 -7.64 4.79 7.18
CA GLN A 9 -6.27 4.29 7.13
C GLN A 9 -5.98 3.63 5.77
N ARG A 10 -6.90 2.80 5.28
CA ARG A 10 -6.84 2.21 3.93
C ARG A 10 -6.73 3.27 2.84
N GLY A 11 -7.56 4.32 2.89
CA GLY A 11 -7.48 5.43 1.94
C GLY A 11 -6.13 6.17 1.95
N THR A 12 -5.48 6.22 3.12
CA THR A 12 -4.12 6.76 3.25
C THR A 12 -3.10 5.88 2.53
N PHE A 13 -3.22 4.55 2.65
CA PHE A 13 -2.37 3.61 1.93
C PHE A 13 -2.59 3.69 0.41
N LYS A 14 -3.83 3.74 -0.07
CA LYS A 14 -4.15 3.97 -1.48
C LYS A 14 -3.46 5.22 -2.03
N THR A 15 -3.51 6.32 -1.28
CA THR A 15 -2.84 7.57 -1.67
C THR A 15 -1.32 7.41 -1.76
N LYS A 16 -0.71 6.66 -0.83
CA LYS A 16 0.74 6.39 -0.86
C LYS A 16 1.12 5.50 -2.04
N ILE A 17 0.38 4.42 -2.30
CA ILE A 17 0.58 3.54 -3.45
C ILE A 17 0.58 4.36 -4.75
N ASN A 18 -0.43 5.21 -4.98
CA ASN A 18 -0.50 6.05 -6.17
C ASN A 18 0.72 6.99 -6.32
N LYS A 19 1.23 7.54 -5.22
CA LYS A 19 2.44 8.38 -5.26
C LYS A 19 3.68 7.58 -5.65
N ILE A 20 3.81 6.34 -5.16
CA ILE A 20 4.93 5.46 -5.49
C ILE A 20 4.83 5.00 -6.94
N LYS A 21 3.64 4.60 -7.41
CA LYS A 21 3.39 4.28 -8.83
C LYS A 21 3.80 5.43 -9.75
N ASN A 22 3.33 6.64 -9.46
CA ASN A 22 3.68 7.83 -10.25
C ASN A 22 5.19 8.10 -10.23
N PHE A 23 5.85 7.87 -9.10
CA PHE A 23 7.31 8.00 -9.00
C PHE A 23 8.00 6.98 -9.92
N ILE A 24 7.65 5.69 -9.83
CA ILE A 24 8.26 4.63 -10.64
C ILE A 24 8.04 4.89 -12.13
N SER A 25 6.81 5.24 -12.53
CA SER A 25 6.48 5.55 -13.93
C SER A 25 7.24 6.76 -14.51
N ALA A 26 7.59 7.73 -13.66
CA ALA A 26 8.34 8.91 -14.05
C ALA A 26 9.86 8.77 -13.82
N PHE A 27 10.30 7.64 -13.26
CA PHE A 27 11.69 7.46 -12.86
C PHE A 27 12.59 7.43 -14.10
N GLN A 28 13.68 8.20 -14.02
CA GLN A 28 14.73 8.25 -15.02
C GLN A 28 16.04 8.10 -14.25
N PRO A 29 16.88 7.09 -14.57
CA PRO A 29 18.18 6.96 -13.95
C PRO A 29 19.00 8.24 -14.13
N SER A 30 19.62 8.69 -13.05
CA SER A 30 20.58 9.78 -13.05
C SER A 30 22.00 9.24 -13.22
N ASP A 31 22.96 10.15 -13.41
CA ASP A 31 24.39 9.78 -13.44
C ASP A 31 24.88 9.28 -12.05
N ASP A 32 24.14 9.55 -10.98
CA ASP A 32 24.44 9.11 -9.62
C ASP A 32 23.63 7.84 -9.26
N CYS A 33 24.17 6.70 -9.68
CA CYS A 33 23.61 5.37 -9.42
C CYS A 33 23.43 5.07 -7.91
N VAL A 34 24.23 5.66 -7.02
CA VAL A 34 24.09 5.43 -5.57
C VAL A 34 22.84 6.13 -5.05
N LYS A 35 22.62 7.38 -5.45
CA LYS A 35 21.43 8.15 -5.07
C LYS A 35 20.16 7.47 -5.59
N ASP A 36 20.16 7.05 -6.85
CA ASP A 36 19.04 6.35 -7.46
C ASP A 36 18.68 5.07 -6.70
N LYS A 37 19.69 4.25 -6.37
CA LYS A 37 19.52 3.03 -5.60
C LYS A 37 18.96 3.30 -4.21
N ILE A 38 19.43 4.34 -3.53
CA ILE A 38 18.89 4.74 -2.22
C ILE A 38 17.41 5.13 -2.36
N GLU A 39 17.07 5.90 -3.39
CA GLU A 39 15.70 6.37 -3.57
C GLU A 39 14.74 5.21 -3.89
N LEU A 40 15.10 4.31 -4.80
CA LEU A 40 14.33 3.12 -5.11
C LEU A 40 14.16 2.21 -3.89
N ASN A 41 15.23 1.98 -3.11
CA ASN A 41 15.14 1.22 -1.86
C ASN A 41 14.18 1.86 -0.85
N ASN A 42 14.17 3.18 -0.72
CA ASN A 42 13.22 3.86 0.17
C ASN A 42 11.76 3.66 -0.28
N LYS A 43 11.50 3.64 -1.59
CA LYS A 43 10.17 3.32 -2.13
C LYS A 43 9.79 1.87 -1.86
N LEU A 44 10.73 0.93 -2.03
CA LEU A 44 10.52 -0.49 -1.71
C LEU A 44 10.18 -0.70 -0.23
N THR A 45 10.93 -0.09 0.69
CA THR A 45 10.63 -0.13 2.13
C THR A 45 9.23 0.43 2.42
N SER A 46 8.86 1.55 1.78
CA SER A 46 7.53 2.12 1.92
C SER A 46 6.43 1.17 1.46
N ILE A 47 6.65 0.41 0.38
CA ILE A 47 5.70 -0.62 -0.10
C ILE A 47 5.59 -1.75 0.92
N GLN A 48 6.71 -2.22 1.48
CA GLN A 48 6.71 -3.28 2.49
C GLN A 48 5.91 -2.87 3.75
N ASP A 49 6.09 -1.63 4.21
CA ASP A 49 5.33 -1.08 5.33
C ASP A 49 3.83 -0.98 5.02
N ILE A 50 3.47 -0.61 3.78
CA ILE A 50 2.06 -0.57 3.34
C ILE A 50 1.45 -1.96 3.35
N VAL A 51 2.14 -2.98 2.80
CA VAL A 51 1.65 -4.37 2.78
C VAL A 51 1.39 -4.86 4.21
N LYS A 52 2.33 -4.62 5.13
CA LYS A 52 2.15 -4.95 6.54
C LYS A 52 0.94 -4.22 7.15
N GLY A 53 0.79 -2.93 6.85
CA GLY A 53 -0.33 -2.14 7.34
C GLY A 53 -1.68 -2.57 6.78
N LEU A 54 -1.75 -3.06 5.54
CA LEU A 54 -2.97 -3.62 4.95
C LEU A 54 -3.38 -4.92 5.63
N GLU A 55 -2.43 -5.80 5.92
CA GLU A 55 -2.66 -7.03 6.69
C GLU A 55 -3.21 -6.71 8.10
N GLU A 56 -2.63 -5.71 8.78
CA GLU A 56 -3.14 -5.23 10.07
C GLU A 56 -4.58 -4.70 9.98
N ILE A 57 -4.92 -3.96 8.92
CA ILE A 57 -6.30 -3.51 8.67
C ILE A 57 -7.23 -4.69 8.46
N LYS A 58 -6.81 -5.69 7.66
CA LYS A 58 -7.59 -6.89 7.35
C LYS A 58 -7.92 -7.68 8.62
N ILE A 59 -6.93 -7.91 9.47
CA ILE A 59 -7.12 -8.53 10.80
C ILE A 59 -8.10 -7.72 11.65
N ALA A 60 -7.97 -6.39 11.65
CA ALA A 60 -8.84 -5.53 12.43
C ALA A 60 -10.28 -5.48 11.90
N LEU A 61 -10.48 -5.60 10.58
CA LEU A 61 -11.82 -5.72 9.97
C LEU A 61 -12.47 -7.06 10.35
N TRP A 62 -11.74 -8.17 10.28
CA TRP A 62 -12.24 -9.49 10.71
C TRP A 62 -12.52 -9.57 12.22
N SER A 63 -12.03 -8.63 13.02
CA SER A 63 -12.32 -8.52 14.45
C SER A 63 -13.56 -7.66 14.75
N LEU A 64 -14.21 -7.08 13.73
CA LEU A 64 -15.45 -6.33 13.90
C LEU A 64 -16.64 -7.29 14.09
N PRO A 65 -17.74 -6.82 14.69
CA PRO A 65 -18.98 -7.60 14.80
C PRO A 65 -19.51 -8.11 13.45
N ASP A 66 -20.11 -9.30 13.45
CA ASP A 66 -20.58 -9.99 12.24
C ASP A 66 -21.70 -9.25 11.49
N ASP A 67 -22.40 -8.31 12.14
CA ASP A 67 -23.44 -7.48 11.54
C ASP A 67 -22.89 -6.31 10.71
N VAL A 68 -21.58 -6.07 10.75
CA VAL A 68 -20.91 -5.07 9.94
C VAL A 68 -20.67 -5.62 8.52
N ASN A 69 -21.19 -4.93 7.50
CA ASN A 69 -20.86 -5.27 6.12
C ASN A 69 -19.42 -4.86 5.78
N LEU A 70 -18.57 -5.86 5.48
CA LEU A 70 -17.16 -5.68 5.17
C LEU A 70 -16.82 -5.86 3.68
N THR A 71 -17.78 -6.24 2.83
CA THR A 71 -17.54 -6.68 1.44
C THR A 71 -16.70 -5.67 0.66
N ASP A 72 -17.21 -4.46 0.46
CA ASP A 72 -16.49 -3.37 -0.22
C ASP A 72 -15.16 -3.05 0.46
N SER A 73 -15.08 -3.28 1.78
CA SER A 73 -13.88 -2.97 2.52
C SER A 73 -12.74 -3.94 2.29
N LEU A 74 -13.07 -5.23 2.18
CA LEU A 74 -12.13 -6.31 1.89
C LEU A 74 -11.73 -6.33 0.43
N ASP A 75 -12.66 -6.10 -0.50
CA ASP A 75 -12.38 -6.04 -1.94
C ASP A 75 -11.30 -5.00 -2.25
N VAL A 76 -11.46 -3.78 -1.71
CA VAL A 76 -10.46 -2.72 -1.89
C VAL A 76 -9.12 -3.06 -1.21
N ILE A 77 -9.10 -3.84 -0.14
CA ILE A 77 -7.83 -4.28 0.46
C ILE A 77 -7.12 -5.24 -0.47
N VAL A 78 -7.83 -6.21 -1.04
CA VAL A 78 -7.26 -7.16 -2.00
C VAL A 78 -6.68 -6.41 -3.20
N GLU A 79 -7.42 -5.45 -3.78
CA GLU A 79 -6.91 -4.60 -4.86
C GLU A 79 -5.60 -3.90 -4.47
N LEU A 80 -5.52 -3.31 -3.27
CA LEU A 80 -4.31 -2.61 -2.81
C LEU A 80 -3.15 -3.56 -2.50
N GLU A 81 -3.42 -4.78 -2.03
CA GLU A 81 -2.43 -5.82 -1.81
C GLU A 81 -1.81 -6.26 -3.14
N GLU A 82 -2.64 -6.50 -4.17
CA GLU A 82 -2.21 -6.83 -5.52
C GLU A 82 -1.37 -5.70 -6.13
N GLU A 83 -1.87 -4.46 -6.09
CA GLU A 83 -1.14 -3.28 -6.58
C GLU A 83 0.21 -3.10 -5.88
N ALA A 84 0.27 -3.34 -4.57
CA ALA A 84 1.51 -3.24 -3.80
C ALA A 84 2.50 -4.36 -4.13
N GLN A 85 1.99 -5.56 -4.42
CA GLN A 85 2.82 -6.70 -4.80
C GLN A 85 3.42 -6.52 -6.20
N GLU A 86 2.62 -6.06 -7.18
CA GLU A 86 3.11 -5.72 -8.52
C GLU A 86 4.29 -4.76 -8.49
N MET A 87 4.26 -3.76 -7.60
CA MET A 87 5.34 -2.78 -7.47
C MET A 87 6.63 -3.33 -6.86
N LYS A 88 6.59 -4.44 -6.11
CA LYS A 88 7.82 -5.09 -5.62
C LYS A 88 8.58 -5.79 -6.72
N ASP A 89 7.88 -6.18 -7.78
CA ASP A 89 8.42 -6.91 -8.92
C ASP A 89 8.85 -5.97 -10.06
N LEU A 90 8.69 -4.64 -9.88
CA LEU A 90 9.18 -3.64 -10.83
C LEU A 90 10.69 -3.43 -10.67
N PRO A 91 11.44 -3.35 -11.80
CA PRO A 91 12.90 -3.24 -11.82
C PRO A 91 13.46 -1.91 -11.29
#